data_AF-A0A381YQS1-F1
#
_entry.id   AF-A0A381YQS1-F1
#
_cell.length_a   1.000
_cell.length_b   1.000
_cell.length_c   1.000
_cell.angle_alpha   90.00
_cell.angle_beta   90.00
_cell.angle_gamma   90.00
#
_symmetry.space_group_name_H-M   'P 1'
#
loop_
_entity.id
_entity.type
_entity.pdbx_description
1 polymer ?
#
loop_
_entity_poly.entity_id
_entity_poly.type
_entity_poly.pdbx_seq_one_letter_code
_entity_poly.pdbx_strand_id
1 'polypeptide(L)'
;INIRLGAVLDTDKPKLVRHYPGYLSQSDCLQVVDLCLSAPASIKFETFDAISDNKLKWRDTSHATTMLGWNPVGKSEQFEL
;
A
#
# COMPACT_ATOMS: atom_id res chain seq x y z
N ILE A 1 -13.50 -6.67 4.40
CA ILE A 1 -12.40 -5.97 3.67
C ILE A 1 -11.19 -6.88 3.62
N ASN A 2 -10.57 -7.04 2.44
CA ASN A 2 -9.33 -7.78 2.23
C ASN A 2 -8.25 -6.79 1.77
N ILE A 3 -7.12 -6.74 2.47
CA ILE A 3 -5.97 -5.92 2.07
C ILE A 3 -4.92 -6.83 1.46
N ARG A 4 -4.63 -6.64 0.17
CA ARG A 4 -3.54 -7.31 -0.54
C ARG A 4 -2.27 -6.52 -0.35
N LEU A 5 -1.63 -6.73 0.80
CA LEU A 5 -0.36 -6.08 1.15
C LEU A 5 0.72 -6.38 0.10
N GLY A 6 1.50 -5.36 -0.19
CA GLY A 6 2.76 -5.47 -0.91
C GLY A 6 3.88 -6.05 -0.05
N ALA A 7 5.10 -5.67 -0.39
CA ALA A 7 6.30 -5.98 0.37
C ALA A 7 6.45 -5.02 1.55
N VAL A 8 5.81 -5.36 2.67
CA VAL A 8 6.10 -4.78 3.99
C VAL A 8 7.31 -5.51 4.55
N LEU A 9 8.40 -4.79 4.79
CA LEU A 9 9.70 -5.37 5.16
C LEU A 9 10.16 -4.84 6.52
N ASP A 10 10.92 -5.65 7.24
CA ASP A 10 11.53 -5.35 8.54
C ASP A 10 12.38 -4.08 8.54
N THR A 11 13.11 -3.82 7.46
CA THR A 11 13.96 -2.64 7.33
C THR A 11 13.25 -1.41 6.75
N ASP A 12 11.96 -1.53 6.42
CA ASP A 12 11.18 -0.52 5.69
C ASP A 12 11.86 -0.06 4.39
N LYS A 13 12.55 -0.99 3.71
CA LYS A 13 13.32 -0.75 2.48
C LYS A 13 13.29 -1.98 1.58
N PRO A 14 13.20 -1.83 0.25
CA PRO A 14 13.43 -2.92 -0.68
C PRO A 14 14.77 -3.62 -0.41
N LYS A 15 14.78 -4.95 -0.53
CA LYS A 15 15.98 -5.82 -0.35
C LYS A 15 16.32 -6.62 -1.61
N LEU A 16 15.39 -6.66 -2.57
CA LEU A 16 15.48 -7.40 -3.82
C LEU A 16 14.79 -6.57 -4.90
N VAL A 17 15.23 -6.69 -6.15
CA VAL A 17 14.66 -5.94 -7.29
C VAL A 17 13.14 -6.11 -7.37
N ARG A 18 12.64 -7.33 -7.12
CA ARG A 18 11.19 -7.64 -7.12
C ARG A 18 10.38 -6.86 -6.08
N HIS A 19 11.01 -6.30 -5.06
CA HIS A 19 10.32 -5.51 -4.04
C HIS A 19 9.99 -4.10 -4.53
N TYR A 20 10.69 -3.55 -5.54
CA TYR A 20 10.48 -2.16 -5.97
C TYR A 20 9.04 -1.90 -6.47
N PRO A 21 8.47 -2.70 -7.40
CA PRO A 21 7.07 -2.53 -7.82
C PRO A 21 6.07 -2.69 -6.68
N GLY A 22 6.38 -3.57 -5.73
CA GLY A 22 5.48 -4.00 -4.67
C GLY A 22 5.74 -3.36 -3.31
N TYR A 23 6.69 -2.45 -3.18
CA TYR A 23 7.11 -1.89 -1.89
C TYR A 23 5.92 -1.23 -1.21
N LEU A 24 5.76 -1.50 0.08
CA LEU A 24 4.79 -0.84 0.91
C LEU A 24 5.50 -0.40 2.18
N SER A 25 5.65 0.91 2.36
CA SER A 25 6.23 1.44 3.60
C SER A 25 5.35 1.06 4.79
N GLN A 26 5.95 0.89 5.96
CA GLN A 26 5.23 0.60 7.18
C GLN A 26 4.22 1.72 7.52
N SER A 27 4.56 2.98 7.23
CA SER A 27 3.64 4.11 7.41
C SER A 27 2.39 4.03 6.53
N ASP A 28 2.56 3.69 5.25
CA ASP A 28 1.44 3.57 4.30
C ASP A 28 0.60 2.32 4.62
N CYS A 29 1.24 1.26 5.12
CA CYS A 29 0.57 0.07 5.62
C CYS A 29 -0.32 0.39 6.84
N LEU A 30 0.18 1.16 7.80
CA LEU A 30 -0.62 1.59 8.94
C LEU A 30 -1.80 2.46 8.49
N GLN A 31 -1.56 3.41 7.58
CA GLN A 31 -2.62 4.28 7.06
C GLN A 31 -3.76 3.46 6.42
N VAL A 32 -3.47 2.48 5.55
CA VAL A 32 -4.55 1.69 4.92
C VAL A 32 -5.29 0.82 5.94
N VAL A 33 -4.60 0.29 6.95
CA VAL A 33 -5.23 -0.48 8.04
C VAL A 33 -6.18 0.41 8.84
N ASP A 34 -5.74 1.59 9.26
CA ASP A 34 -6.56 2.54 10.02
C ASP A 34 -7.80 3.01 9.23
N LEU A 35 -7.63 3.24 7.93
CA LEU A 35 -8.74 3.59 7.03
C LEU A 35 -9.74 2.43 6.88
N CYS A 36 -9.25 1.18 6.80
CA CYS A 36 -10.13 0.01 6.73
C CYS A 36 -10.89 -0.22 8.05
N LEU A 37 -10.25 0.04 9.20
CA LEU A 37 -10.88 -0.03 10.52
C LEU A 37 -11.93 1.07 10.72
N SER A 38 -11.69 2.25 10.15
CA SER A 38 -12.58 3.41 10.21
C SER A 38 -13.58 3.46 9.06
N ALA A 39 -13.58 2.45 8.19
CA ALA A 39 -14.43 2.42 7.00
C ALA A 39 -15.91 2.43 7.37
N PRO A 40 -16.77 3.15 6.63
CA PRO A 40 -18.19 3.17 6.90
C PRO A 40 -18.80 1.78 6.72
N ALA A 41 -19.82 1.45 7.52
CA ALA A 41 -20.49 0.14 7.49
C ALA A 41 -21.18 -0.21 6.15
N SER A 42 -21.30 0.77 5.24
CA SER A 42 -21.73 0.55 3.85
C SER A 42 -20.71 -0.29 3.05
N ILE A 43 -19.42 -0.23 3.41
CA ILE A 43 -18.36 -1.04 2.82
C ILE A 43 -18.36 -2.42 3.48
N LYS A 44 -19.07 -3.38 2.87
CA LYS A 44 -19.20 -4.75 3.41
C LYS A 44 -18.03 -5.64 2.97
N PHE A 45 -17.84 -5.76 1.65
CA PHE A 45 -16.85 -6.65 1.05
C PHE A 45 -16.11 -5.90 -0.05
N GLU A 46 -14.85 -5.59 0.20
CA GLU A 46 -13.97 -4.93 -0.76
C GLU A 46 -12.57 -5.56 -0.68
N THR A 47 -11.85 -5.48 -1.80
CA THR A 47 -10.44 -5.85 -1.89
C THR A 47 -9.64 -4.63 -2.30
N PHE A 48 -8.60 -4.31 -1.53
CA PHE A 48 -7.72 -3.18 -1.77
C PHE A 48 -6.29 -3.69 -1.99
N ASP A 49 -5.72 -3.37 -3.15
CA ASP A 49 -4.29 -3.54 -3.39
C ASP A 49 -3.52 -2.41 -2.70
N ALA A 50 -2.57 -2.78 -1.85
CA ALA A 50 -1.81 -1.83 -1.03
C ALA A 50 -0.32 -1.92 -1.37
N ILE A 51 0.15 -0.98 -2.19
CA ILE A 51 1.56 -0.67 -2.44
C ILE A 51 1.74 0.84 -2.37
N SER A 52 2.91 1.30 -1.89
CA SER A 52 3.22 2.72 -1.82
C SER A 52 3.26 3.38 -3.22
N ASP A 53 3.50 4.68 -3.31
CA ASP A 53 3.55 5.41 -4.59
C ASP A 53 4.85 5.16 -5.36
N ASN A 54 5.12 3.88 -5.63
CA ASN A 54 6.31 3.42 -6.33
C ASN A 54 6.24 3.77 -7.81
N LYS A 55 7.33 4.30 -8.38
CA LYS A 55 7.42 4.56 -9.81
C LYS A 55 7.19 3.32 -10.69
N LEU A 56 7.60 2.14 -10.21
CA LEU A 56 7.48 0.86 -10.93
C LEU A 56 6.22 0.06 -10.57
N LYS A 57 5.22 0.69 -9.95
CA LYS A 57 4.01 0.00 -9.47
C LYS A 57 3.29 -0.76 -10.59
N TRP A 58 2.94 -2.00 -10.27
CA TRP A 58 2.24 -2.96 -11.13
C TRP A 58 0.78 -3.23 -10.72
N ARG A 59 0.34 -2.69 -9.58
CA ARG A 59 -1.03 -2.78 -9.10
C ARG A 59 -1.68 -1.40 -9.13
N ASP A 60 -2.96 -1.37 -9.45
CA ASP A 60 -3.77 -0.16 -9.36
C ASP A 60 -4.25 0.03 -7.93
N THR A 61 -3.90 1.17 -7.34
CA THR A 61 -4.28 1.57 -5.97
C THR A 61 -5.40 2.61 -5.94
N SER A 62 -5.89 3.05 -7.11
CA SER A 62 -6.89 4.12 -7.24
C SER A 62 -8.21 3.79 -6.55
N HIS A 63 -8.58 2.50 -6.48
CA HIS A 63 -9.79 2.06 -5.79
C HIS A 63 -9.74 2.35 -4.29
N ALA A 64 -8.59 2.08 -3.65
CA ALA A 64 -8.38 2.38 -2.23
C ALA A 64 -8.37 3.90 -1.97
N THR A 65 -7.75 4.68 -2.87
CA THR A 65 -7.82 6.15 -2.80
C THR A 65 -9.26 6.66 -2.91
N THR A 66 -10.04 6.12 -3.84
CA THR A 66 -11.42 6.57 -4.09
C THR A 66 -12.37 6.19 -2.96
N MET A 67 -12.27 4.96 -2.46
CA MET A 67 -13.22 4.41 -1.47
C MET A 67 -12.85 4.78 -0.03
N LEU A 68 -11.56 4.86 0.28
CA LEU A 68 -11.06 5.05 1.64
C LEU A 68 -10.35 6.39 1.85
N GLY A 69 -10.03 7.14 0.80
CA GLY A 69 -9.17 8.32 0.90
C GLY A 69 -7.70 7.97 1.14
N TRP A 70 -7.27 6.76 0.78
CA TRP A 70 -5.88 6.32 0.96
C TRP A 70 -4.91 7.14 0.11
N ASN A 71 -3.84 7.65 0.75
CA ASN A 71 -2.87 8.56 0.14
C ASN A 71 -1.43 8.15 0.55
N PRO A 72 -0.88 7.10 -0.08
CA PRO A 72 0.45 6.61 0.24
C PRO A 72 1.53 7.61 -0.18
N VAL A 73 2.59 7.75 0.62
CA VAL A 73 3.70 8.68 0.37
C VAL A 73 5.05 7.99 0.21
N GLY A 74 5.15 6.70 0.59
CA GLY A 74 6.35 5.91 0.44
C GLY A 74 6.75 5.77 -1.03
N LYS A 75 8.06 5.68 -1.28
CA LYS A 75 8.61 5.60 -2.64
C LYS A 75 9.79 4.64 -2.69
N SER A 76 9.63 3.51 -3.40
CA SER A 76 10.70 2.53 -3.57
C SER A 76 11.98 3.12 -4.18
N GLU A 77 11.85 4.11 -5.06
CA GLU A 77 12.95 4.75 -5.78
C GLU A 77 13.85 5.64 -4.91
N GLN A 78 13.50 5.85 -3.64
CA GLN A 78 14.37 6.52 -2.67
C GLN A 78 15.48 5.60 -2.12
N PHE A 79 15.41 4.31 -2.43
CA PHE A 79 16.33 3.31 -1.93
C PHE A 79 17.19 2.75 -3.05
N GLU A 80 18.48 2.57 -2.76
CA GLU A 80 19.42 1.83 -3.59
C GLU A 80 19.58 0.41 -3.04
N LEU A 81 19.85 -0.53 -3.95
CA LEU A 81 19.98 -1.96 -3.67
C LEU A 81 21.41 -2.34 -3.34
#